data_AF-A0A2N6G0M3-F1
#
_entry.id   AF-A0A2N6G0M3-F1
#
_cell.length_a   1.000
_cell.length_b   1.000
_cell.length_c   1.000
_cell.angle_alpha   90.00
_cell.angle_beta   90.00
_cell.angle_gamma   90.00
#
_symmetry.space_group_name_H-M   'P 1'
#
loop_
_entity.id
_entity.type
_entity.pdbx_description
1 polymer ?
#
loop_
_entity_poly.entity_id
_entity_poly.type
_entity_poly.pdbx_seq_one_letter_code
_entity_poly.pdbx_strand_id
1 'polypeptide(L)'
;MIEKKYLIEEDNGYARFNLFEISDELEEILTDDYYTYNSKDFTKSEFVENLYKSNFTEKYDKDTQSEIFDLYINNEKFKEKVFFIYSVIDKDKYRNFVEKYSEIENPDDITIKYSVIDSDNTKVLMYNISIADIAFVF
;
A
#
# COMPACT_ATOMS: atom_id res chain seq x y z
N MET A 1 1.81 -5.64 17.22
CA MET A 1 2.32 -5.53 15.84
C MET A 1 1.94 -6.79 15.10
N ILE A 2 1.30 -6.64 13.95
CA ILE A 2 0.93 -7.74 13.05
C ILE A 2 2.15 -8.09 12.20
N GLU A 3 2.56 -9.34 12.21
CA GLU A 3 3.61 -9.86 11.32
C GLU A 3 3.03 -10.93 10.39
N LYS A 4 3.28 -10.79 9.08
CA LYS A 4 2.78 -11.73 8.09
C LYS A 4 3.80 -12.01 7.01
N LYS A 5 4.19 -13.28 6.89
CA LYS A 5 5.03 -13.81 5.82
C LYS A 5 4.18 -14.56 4.79
N TYR A 6 4.46 -14.37 3.50
CA TYR A 6 3.75 -15.05 2.42
C TYR A 6 4.68 -15.36 1.24
N LEU A 7 4.53 -16.52 0.61
CA LEU A 7 5.35 -16.91 -0.54
C LEU A 7 4.97 -16.07 -1.77
N ILE A 8 5.94 -15.38 -2.36
CA ILE A 8 5.76 -14.69 -3.64
C ILE A 8 5.90 -15.70 -4.77
N GLU A 9 7.04 -16.39 -4.78
CA GLU A 9 7.42 -17.37 -5.79
C GLU A 9 8.52 -18.29 -5.25
N GLU A 10 8.67 -19.44 -5.90
CA GLU A 10 9.77 -20.37 -5.69
C GLU A 10 10.22 -20.87 -7.06
N ASP A 11 11.52 -20.72 -7.35
CA ASP A 11 12.13 -21.22 -8.58
C ASP A 11 13.49 -21.87 -8.27
N ASN A 12 13.68 -23.09 -8.77
CA ASN A 12 14.93 -23.84 -8.66
C ASN A 12 15.57 -23.87 -7.25
N GLY A 13 14.74 -23.95 -6.20
CA GLY A 13 15.18 -24.00 -4.80
C GLY A 13 15.47 -22.64 -4.15
N TYR A 14 15.28 -21.55 -4.88
CA TYR A 14 15.30 -20.18 -4.36
C TYR A 14 13.87 -19.67 -4.20
N ALA A 15 13.53 -19.16 -3.01
CA ALA A 15 12.18 -18.68 -2.70
C ALA A 15 12.21 -17.22 -2.29
N ARG A 16 11.20 -16.45 -2.74
CA ARG A 16 10.98 -15.07 -2.31
C ARG A 16 9.68 -14.98 -1.52
N PHE A 17 9.70 -14.17 -0.48
CA PHE A 17 8.58 -14.00 0.44
C PHE A 17 8.27 -12.52 0.66
N ASN A 18 6.99 -12.20 0.73
CA ASN A 18 6.52 -10.98 1.35
C ASN A 18 6.76 -11.09 2.86
N LEU A 19 7.21 -10.02 3.48
CA LEU A 19 7.14 -9.80 4.91
C LEU A 19 6.46 -8.46 5.18
N PHE A 20 5.34 -8.52 5.89
CA PHE A 20 4.64 -7.37 6.41
C PHE A 20 4.84 -7.28 7.92
N GLU A 21 5.16 -6.08 8.39
CA GLU A 21 5.20 -5.69 9.80
C GLU A 21 4.33 -4.44 9.94
N ILE A 22 3.16 -4.58 10.57
CA ILE A 22 2.08 -3.58 10.56
C ILE A 22 1.70 -3.21 12.00
N SER A 23 1.54 -1.92 12.28
CA SER A 23 0.99 -1.42 13.55
C SER A 23 -0.42 -1.97 13.79
N ASP A 24 -0.74 -2.37 15.03
CA ASP A 24 -2.02 -3.04 15.36
C ASP A 24 -3.22 -2.12 15.09
N GLU A 25 -3.01 -0.81 15.21
CA GLU A 25 -3.97 0.26 14.95
C GLU A 25 -4.49 0.25 13.50
N LEU A 26 -3.76 -0.37 12.57
CA LEU A 26 -4.16 -0.47 11.17
C LEU A 26 -4.96 -1.74 10.86
N GLU A 27 -5.09 -2.69 11.80
CA GLU A 27 -5.73 -3.99 11.55
C GLU A 27 -7.13 -3.83 10.94
N GLU A 28 -7.93 -2.90 11.45
CA GLU A 28 -9.33 -2.74 11.01
C GLU A 28 -9.47 -2.13 9.62
N ILE A 29 -8.41 -1.57 9.03
CA ILE A 29 -8.41 -1.01 7.67
C ILE A 29 -7.70 -1.90 6.64
N LEU A 30 -7.06 -3.00 7.07
CA LEU A 30 -6.40 -3.92 6.15
C LEU A 30 -7.44 -4.67 5.30
N THR A 31 -7.10 -4.89 4.04
CA THR A 31 -7.86 -5.80 3.19
C THR A 31 -7.52 -7.25 3.48
N ASP A 32 -8.46 -8.19 3.36
CA ASP A 32 -8.31 -9.54 3.93
C ASP A 32 -7.17 -10.39 3.31
N ASP A 33 -6.73 -10.03 2.11
CA ASP A 33 -5.68 -10.70 1.33
C ASP A 33 -4.44 -9.81 1.11
N TYR A 34 -4.25 -8.75 1.91
CA TYR A 34 -3.15 -7.77 1.74
C TYR A 34 -1.77 -8.43 1.57
N TYR A 35 -1.56 -9.56 2.24
CA TYR A 35 -0.31 -10.31 2.27
C TYR A 35 0.04 -11.00 0.94
N THR A 36 -0.93 -11.09 0.01
CA THR A 36 -0.74 -11.67 -1.32
C THR A 36 -0.12 -10.69 -2.30
N TYR A 37 0.04 -9.40 -1.97
CA TYR A 37 0.63 -8.38 -2.84
C TYR A 37 1.90 -8.86 -3.58
N ASN A 38 2.01 -8.61 -4.89
CA ASN A 38 3.09 -9.08 -5.75
C ASN A 38 3.31 -10.61 -5.86
N SER A 39 2.49 -11.44 -5.22
CA SER A 39 2.52 -12.90 -5.43
C SER A 39 1.65 -13.31 -6.62
N LYS A 40 1.78 -14.58 -7.02
CA LYS A 40 0.88 -15.21 -8.01
C LYS A 40 -0.60 -15.22 -7.60
N ASP A 41 -0.87 -15.11 -6.30
CA ASP A 41 -2.22 -15.16 -5.73
C ASP A 41 -2.84 -13.76 -5.58
N PHE A 42 -2.12 -12.70 -5.98
CA PHE A 42 -2.63 -11.34 -6.02
C PHE A 42 -3.65 -11.17 -7.16
N THR A 43 -4.87 -10.74 -6.83
CA THR A 43 -5.96 -10.61 -7.81
C THR A 43 -6.49 -9.19 -7.98
N LYS A 44 -5.93 -8.21 -7.26
CA LYS A 44 -6.49 -6.85 -7.16
C LYS A 44 -5.91 -5.82 -8.13
N SER A 45 -5.10 -6.24 -9.11
CA SER A 45 -4.45 -5.33 -10.04
C SER A 45 -5.42 -4.37 -10.73
N GLU A 46 -6.53 -4.89 -11.28
CA GLU A 46 -7.54 -4.06 -11.96
C GLU A 46 -8.24 -3.10 -10.99
N PHE A 47 -8.57 -3.58 -9.78
CA PHE A 47 -9.18 -2.76 -8.74
C PHE A 47 -8.29 -1.57 -8.33
N VAL A 48 -7.00 -1.85 -8.11
CA VAL A 48 -6.00 -0.84 -7.74
C VAL A 48 -5.82 0.21 -8.85
N GLU A 49 -5.77 -0.23 -10.11
CA GLU A 49 -5.69 0.68 -11.25
C GLU A 49 -6.92 1.60 -11.34
N ASN A 50 -8.12 1.05 -11.13
CA ASN A 50 -9.35 1.83 -11.18
C ASN A 50 -9.41 2.87 -10.04
N LEU A 51 -8.97 2.51 -8.83
CA LEU A 51 -8.85 3.47 -7.73
C LEU A 51 -7.84 4.58 -8.02
N TYR A 52 -6.69 4.25 -8.59
CA TYR A 52 -5.71 5.26 -9.00
C TYR A 52 -6.28 6.21 -10.04
N LYS A 53 -7.00 5.68 -11.03
CA LYS A 53 -7.63 6.51 -12.06
C LYS A 53 -8.62 7.49 -11.44
N SER A 54 -9.53 7.01 -10.60
CA SER A 54 -10.57 7.85 -10.00
C SER A 54 -10.01 8.90 -9.03
N ASN A 55 -8.95 8.57 -8.28
CA ASN A 55 -8.42 9.46 -7.24
C ASN A 55 -7.31 10.39 -7.75
N PHE A 56 -6.72 10.10 -8.90
CA PHE A 56 -5.63 10.89 -9.48
C PHE A 56 -5.90 11.28 -10.93
N THR A 57 -5.81 10.35 -11.88
CA THR A 57 -5.75 10.74 -13.31
C THR A 57 -7.03 11.39 -13.83
N GLU A 58 -8.19 10.99 -13.33
CA GLU A 58 -9.50 11.52 -13.74
C GLU A 58 -10.01 12.63 -12.79
N LYS A 59 -9.40 12.76 -11.61
CA LYS A 59 -9.77 13.76 -10.60
C LYS A 59 -9.26 15.16 -10.94
N TYR A 60 -8.10 15.23 -11.60
CA TYR A 60 -7.40 16.48 -11.89
C TYR A 60 -7.36 16.75 -13.39
N ASP A 61 -7.44 18.02 -13.75
CA ASP A 61 -7.35 18.47 -15.14
C ASP A 61 -5.91 18.90 -15.45
N LYS A 62 -5.31 18.31 -16.49
CA LYS A 62 -3.89 18.49 -16.80
C LYS A 62 -3.54 19.91 -17.26
N ASP A 63 -4.47 20.58 -17.92
CA ASP A 63 -4.24 21.90 -18.50
C ASP A 63 -4.31 23.00 -17.43
N THR A 64 -5.17 22.81 -16.42
CA THR A 64 -5.38 23.77 -15.34
C THR A 64 -4.64 23.41 -14.04
N GLN A 65 -4.22 22.16 -13.86
CA GLN A 65 -3.58 21.64 -12.64
C GLN A 65 -2.30 20.86 -12.95
N SER A 66 -1.49 21.34 -13.89
CA SER A 66 -0.26 20.70 -14.35
C SER A 66 0.74 20.37 -13.22
N GLU A 67 0.82 21.22 -12.18
CA GLU A 67 1.69 20.99 -11.03
C GLU A 67 1.39 19.68 -10.29
N ILE A 68 0.11 19.29 -10.20
CA ILE A 68 -0.29 18.02 -9.58
C ILE A 68 0.19 16.84 -10.44
N PHE A 69 0.13 16.99 -11.76
CA PHE A 69 0.64 15.98 -12.68
C PHE A 69 2.16 15.82 -12.55
N ASP A 70 2.88 16.93 -12.49
CA ASP A 70 4.35 16.91 -12.42
C ASP A 70 4.88 16.39 -11.08
N LEU A 71 4.23 16.75 -9.96
CA LEU A 71 4.64 16.30 -8.64
C LEU A 71 4.27 14.83 -8.37
N TYR A 72 3.09 14.41 -8.84
CA TYR A 72 2.49 13.14 -8.42
C TYR A 72 2.17 12.21 -9.60
N ILE A 73 1.30 12.62 -10.53
CA ILE A 73 0.68 11.69 -11.48
C ILE A 73 1.68 11.10 -12.48
N ASN A 74 2.63 11.92 -12.94
CA ASN A 74 3.70 11.52 -13.87
C ASN A 74 4.90 10.87 -13.15
N ASN A 75 4.88 10.80 -11.82
CA ASN A 75 5.94 10.23 -11.02
C ASN A 75 5.67 8.73 -10.78
N GLU A 76 6.38 7.87 -11.50
CA GLU A 76 6.19 6.41 -11.39
C GLU A 76 6.41 5.88 -9.96
N LYS A 77 7.35 6.43 -9.19
CA LYS A 77 7.56 6.01 -7.79
C LYS A 77 6.37 6.36 -6.90
N PHE A 78 5.74 7.51 -7.16
CA PHE A 78 4.51 7.89 -6.46
C PHE A 78 3.39 6.92 -6.81
N LYS A 79 3.20 6.63 -8.11
CA LYS A 79 2.21 5.67 -8.58
C LYS A 79 2.40 4.28 -7.97
N GLU A 80 3.62 3.76 -7.95
CA GLU A 80 3.96 2.47 -7.31
C GLU A 80 3.60 2.45 -5.82
N LYS A 81 3.91 3.53 -5.09
CA LYS A 81 3.54 3.69 -3.67
C LYS A 81 2.01 3.71 -3.48
N VAL A 82 1.28 4.43 -4.33
CA VAL A 82 -0.19 4.46 -4.28
C VAL A 82 -0.78 3.09 -4.58
N PHE A 83 -0.24 2.37 -5.58
CA PHE A 83 -0.68 1.03 -5.93
C PHE A 83 -0.49 0.07 -4.77
N PHE A 84 0.64 0.17 -4.07
CA PHE A 84 0.89 -0.59 -2.85
C PHE A 84 -0.15 -0.28 -1.77
N ILE A 85 -0.42 1.00 -1.49
CA ILE A 85 -1.42 1.40 -0.49
C ILE A 85 -2.80 0.83 -0.81
N TYR A 86 -3.28 0.97 -2.05
CA TYR A 86 -4.58 0.39 -2.46
C TYR A 86 -4.61 -1.13 -2.49
N SER A 87 -3.45 -1.78 -2.59
CA SER A 87 -3.36 -3.25 -2.50
C SER A 87 -3.50 -3.75 -1.05
N VAL A 88 -3.19 -2.91 -0.07
CA VAL A 88 -3.11 -3.29 1.34
C VAL A 88 -4.29 -2.74 2.16
N ILE A 89 -4.76 -1.53 1.84
CA ILE A 89 -5.82 -0.84 2.57
C ILE A 89 -7.16 -1.03 1.85
N ASP A 90 -8.14 -1.47 2.62
CA ASP A 90 -9.51 -1.55 2.15
C ASP A 90 -10.17 -0.17 2.21
N LYS A 91 -10.71 0.29 1.07
CA LYS A 91 -11.31 1.62 0.93
C LYS A 91 -12.50 1.84 1.87
N ASP A 92 -13.39 0.87 1.97
CA ASP A 92 -14.62 1.02 2.76
C ASP A 92 -14.30 0.93 4.25
N LYS A 93 -13.36 0.06 4.63
CA LYS A 93 -12.86 0.02 6.01
C LYS A 93 -12.14 1.31 6.40
N TYR A 94 -11.30 1.86 5.52
CA TYR A 94 -10.62 3.14 5.76
C TYR A 94 -11.62 4.29 5.93
N ARG A 95 -12.67 4.34 5.11
CA ARG A 95 -13.74 5.33 5.26
C ARG A 95 -14.40 5.25 6.65
N ASN A 96 -14.74 4.04 7.10
CA ASN A 96 -15.35 3.86 8.43
C ASN A 96 -14.37 4.24 9.56
N PHE A 97 -13.08 3.97 9.36
CA PHE A 97 -12.04 4.34 10.29
C PHE A 97 -11.94 5.85 10.48
N VAL A 98 -11.92 6.64 9.41
CA VAL A 98 -11.86 8.12 9.53
C VAL A 98 -13.15 8.74 10.08
N GLU A 99 -14.29 8.07 9.94
CA GLU A 99 -15.54 8.49 10.58
C GLU A 99 -15.54 8.19 12.09
N LYS A 100 -14.83 7.13 12.52
CA LYS A 100 -14.72 6.69 13.93
C LYS A 100 -13.67 7.48 14.72
N TYR A 101 -12.56 7.88 14.08
CA TYR A 101 -11.46 8.60 14.72
C TYR A 101 -11.33 10.00 14.15
N SER A 102 -11.69 11.02 14.94
CA SER A 102 -11.62 12.42 14.52
C SER A 102 -10.21 13.00 14.49
N GLU A 103 -9.28 12.41 15.26
CA GLU A 103 -7.89 12.83 15.35
C GLU A 103 -7.00 11.61 15.64
N ILE A 104 -5.79 11.63 15.11
CA ILE A 104 -4.78 10.60 15.29
C ILE A 104 -3.50 11.27 15.75
N GLU A 105 -3.12 11.03 17.01
CA GLU A 105 -1.87 11.52 17.56
C GLU A 105 -0.71 10.65 17.05
N ASN A 106 0.44 11.30 16.77
CA ASN A 106 1.67 10.65 16.31
C ASN A 106 1.48 9.73 15.08
N PRO A 107 0.96 10.25 13.95
CA PRO A 107 0.67 9.43 12.76
C PRO A 107 1.90 8.73 12.17
N ASP A 108 3.11 9.24 12.44
CA ASP A 108 4.36 8.66 11.98
C ASP A 108 4.72 7.33 12.69
N ASP A 109 4.13 7.06 13.86
CA ASP A 109 4.35 5.81 14.62
C ASP A 109 3.46 4.66 14.13
N ILE A 110 2.37 5.00 13.42
CA ILE A 110 1.39 4.04 12.89
C ILE A 110 1.79 3.70 11.45
N THR A 111 2.45 2.54 11.28
CA THR A 111 3.17 2.22 10.04
C THR A 111 2.84 0.85 9.46
N ILE A 112 3.03 0.74 8.14
CA ILE A 112 3.16 -0.53 7.42
C ILE A 112 4.57 -0.59 6.84
N LYS A 113 5.33 -1.59 7.28
CA LYS A 113 6.60 -1.97 6.66
C LYS A 113 6.38 -3.18 5.79
N TYR A 114 6.79 -3.07 4.54
CA TYR A 114 6.78 -4.16 3.58
C TYR A 114 8.21 -4.42 3.11
N SER A 115 8.66 -5.65 3.32
CA SER A 115 9.95 -6.14 2.86
C SER A 115 9.78 -7.36 1.98
N VAL A 116 10.74 -7.58 1.08
CA VAL A 116 10.92 -8.87 0.41
C VAL A 116 12.07 -9.60 1.10
N ILE A 117 11.85 -10.86 1.47
CA ILE A 117 12.86 -11.74 2.06
C ILE A 117 13.10 -12.90 1.11
N ASP A 118 14.35 -13.25 0.84
CA ASP A 118 14.70 -14.46 0.10
C ASP A 118 14.94 -15.69 1.01
N SER A 119 15.18 -16.85 0.40
CA SER A 119 15.48 -18.09 1.10
C SER A 119 16.80 -18.06 1.88
N ASP A 120 17.67 -17.09 1.59
CA ASP A 120 18.95 -16.86 2.28
C ASP A 120 18.81 -15.87 3.46
N ASN A 121 17.58 -15.44 3.77
CA ASN A 121 17.23 -14.43 4.77
C ASN A 121 17.74 -13.01 4.47
N THR A 122 18.10 -12.71 3.23
CA THR A 122 18.32 -11.32 2.81
C THR A 122 17.00 -10.58 2.86
N LYS A 123 16.91 -9.53 3.69
CA LYS A 123 15.73 -8.68 3.83
C LYS A 123 15.95 -7.35 3.11
N VAL A 124 15.10 -7.03 2.13
CA VAL A 124 15.07 -5.74 1.45
C VAL A 124 13.81 -4.99 1.83
N LEU A 125 13.95 -3.84 2.48
CA LEU A 125 12.82 -2.95 2.79
C LEU A 125 12.37 -2.25 1.51
N MET A 126 11.13 -2.50 1.11
CA MET A 126 10.54 -1.92 -0.10
C MET A 126 9.74 -0.66 0.23
N TYR A 127 8.89 -0.74 1.26
CA TYR A 127 8.09 0.39 1.74
C TYR A 127 8.11 0.48 3.26
N ASN A 128 8.12 1.71 3.75
CA ASN A 128 7.79 2.08 5.12
C ASN A 128 6.83 3.27 5.01
N ILE A 129 5.54 3.02 5.16
CA ILE A 129 4.49 4.03 5.02
C ILE A 129 3.81 4.28 6.36
N SER A 130 3.48 5.53 6.63
CA SER A 130 2.73 5.98 7.80
C SER A 130 1.24 6.06 7.50
N ILE A 131 0.40 6.24 8.53
CA ILE A 131 -1.01 6.55 8.33
C ILE A 131 -1.24 7.90 7.65
N ALA A 132 -0.29 8.84 7.76
CA ALA A 132 -0.33 10.10 7.03
C ALA A 132 -0.18 9.88 5.51
N ASP A 133 0.68 8.93 5.10
CA ASP A 133 0.80 8.54 3.69
C ASP A 133 -0.48 7.90 3.16
N ILE A 134 -1.12 7.07 3.98
CA ILE A 134 -2.42 6.45 3.63
C ILE A 134 -3.47 7.55 3.47
N ALA A 135 -3.54 8.49 4.40
CA ALA A 135 -4.49 9.60 4.37
C ALA A 135 -4.30 10.55 3.18
N PHE A 136 -3.06 10.73 2.70
CA PHE A 136 -2.81 11.52 1.49
C PHE A 136 -3.41 10.88 0.22
N VAL A 137 -3.51 9.55 0.20
CA VAL A 137 -3.90 8.79 -0.99
C VAL A 137 -5.41 8.63 -1.15
N PHE A 138 -6.15 8.59 -0.04
CA PHE A 138 -7.62 8.43 -0.01
C PHE A 138 -8.35 9.77 0.00
#